data_AF-Q0FQI2-F1
#
_entry.id   AF-Q0FQI2-F1
#
_cell.length_a   1.000
_cell.length_b   1.000
_cell.length_c   1.000
_cell.angle_alpha   90.00
_cell.angle_beta   90.00
_cell.angle_gamma   90.00
#
_symmetry.space_group_name_H-M   'P 1'
#
loop_
_entity.id
_entity.type
_entity.pdbx_description
1 polymer ?
#
loop_
_entity_poly.entity_id
_entity_poly.type
_entity_poly.pdbx_seq_one_letter_code
_entity_poly.pdbx_strand_id
1 'polypeptide(L)'
;MSSAAFIAFALCFVAGPLAYALLPRLVSGLTARLALALAVVASALLALVLQPSAPASSLALMWFAWVLAVAMMALTLRRHVTAPAPRRAIAILGLCATPLPWFGLATARMMTS
;
A
#
# COMPACT_ATOMS: atom_id res chain seq x y z
N MET A 1 -5.04 22.21 -12.86
CA MET A 1 -4.45 20.86 -12.73
C MET A 1 -4.78 20.06 -13.97
N SER A 2 -3.83 19.33 -14.55
CA SER A 2 -4.13 18.37 -15.62
C SER A 2 -4.91 17.18 -15.05
N SER A 3 -5.74 16.55 -15.88
CA SER A 3 -6.51 15.35 -15.50
C SER A 3 -5.62 14.22 -14.98
N ALA A 4 -4.45 14.02 -15.59
CA ALA A 4 -3.46 13.04 -15.16
C ALA A 4 -2.91 13.31 -13.73
N ALA A 5 -2.64 14.58 -13.40
CA ALA A 5 -2.17 14.95 -12.06
C ALA A 5 -3.25 14.71 -11.00
N PHE A 6 -4.52 14.96 -11.32
CA PHE A 6 -5.64 14.66 -10.44
C PHE A 6 -5.82 13.16 -10.20
N ILE A 7 -5.71 12.34 -11.25
CA ILE A 7 -5.79 10.87 -11.13
C ILE A 7 -4.65 10.34 -10.26
N ALA A 8 -3.42 10.80 -10.50
CA ALA A 8 -2.27 10.42 -9.68
C ALA A 8 -2.47 10.84 -8.22
N PHE A 9 -2.95 12.06 -7.97
CA PHE A 9 -3.29 12.52 -6.62
C PHE A 9 -4.33 11.60 -5.95
N ALA A 10 -5.43 11.29 -6.63
CA ALA A 10 -6.48 10.43 -6.10
C ALA A 10 -5.96 9.01 -5.81
N LEU A 11 -5.14 8.43 -6.70
CA LEU A 11 -4.54 7.12 -6.46
C LEU A 11 -3.61 7.12 -5.25
N CYS A 12 -2.73 8.11 -5.14
CA CYS A 12 -1.74 8.18 -4.07
C CYS A 12 -2.34 8.52 -2.69
N PHE A 13 -3.27 9.48 -2.65
CA PHE A 13 -3.76 10.09 -1.40
C PHE A 13 -5.17 9.66 -1.01
N VAL A 14 -5.92 8.99 -1.89
CA VAL A 14 -7.27 8.53 -1.61
C VAL A 14 -7.36 7.01 -1.70
N ALA A 15 -6.96 6.41 -2.83
CA ALA A 15 -7.12 4.97 -3.03
C ALA A 15 -6.29 4.13 -2.04
N GLY A 16 -5.02 4.48 -1.82
CA GLY A 16 -4.15 3.79 -0.85
C GLY A 16 -4.69 3.82 0.58
N PRO A 17 -4.96 5.00 1.15
CA PRO A 17 -5.53 5.12 2.49
C PRO A 17 -6.89 4.42 2.64
N LEU A 18 -7.76 4.50 1.63
CA LEU A 18 -9.04 3.79 1.64
C LEU A 18 -8.84 2.28 1.64
N ALA A 19 -7.99 1.75 0.78
CA ALA A 19 -7.66 0.32 0.76
C ALA A 19 -7.16 -0.12 2.14
N TYR A 20 -6.17 0.59 2.70
CA TYR A 20 -5.65 0.31 4.04
C TYR A 20 -6.73 0.40 5.14
N ALA A 21 -7.68 1.34 5.07
CA ALA A 21 -8.72 1.48 6.07
C ALA A 21 -9.77 0.35 6.01
N LEU A 22 -10.07 -0.16 4.81
CA LEU A 22 -11.05 -1.22 4.59
C LEU A 22 -10.47 -2.62 4.86
N LEU A 23 -9.25 -2.91 4.41
CA LEU A 23 -8.66 -4.24 4.47
C LEU A 23 -8.67 -4.88 5.88
N PRO A 24 -8.29 -4.17 6.96
CA PRO A 24 -8.33 -4.71 8.32
C PRO A 24 -9.74 -5.00 8.84
N ARG A 25 -10.79 -4.43 8.22
CA ARG A 25 -12.20 -4.69 8.55
C ARG A 25 -12.74 -5.91 7.80
N LEU A 26 -12.27 -6.13 6.57
CA LEU A 26 -12.72 -7.22 5.69
C LEU A 26 -11.99 -8.53 5.96
N VAL A 27 -10.74 -8.47 6.45
CA VAL A 27 -9.89 -9.65 6.64
C VAL A 27 -10.13 -10.25 8.04
N SER A 28 -11.06 -11.18 8.11
CA SER A 28 -11.34 -12.01 9.30
C SER A 28 -10.95 -13.47 9.06
N GLY A 29 -10.34 -14.12 10.05
CA GLY A 29 -9.96 -15.54 9.95
C GLY A 29 -8.58 -15.79 9.34
N LEU A 30 -8.15 -17.05 9.32
CA LEU A 30 -6.82 -17.48 8.81
C LEU A 30 -6.76 -17.45 7.28
N THR A 31 -7.79 -17.95 6.61
CA THR A 31 -7.87 -18.03 5.15
C THR A 31 -7.76 -16.66 4.48
N ALA A 32 -8.50 -15.66 4.98
CA ALA A 32 -8.44 -14.29 4.45
C ALA A 32 -7.05 -13.65 4.60
N ARG A 33 -6.31 -14.01 5.66
CA ARG A 33 -4.91 -13.55 5.85
C ARG A 33 -3.95 -14.22 4.90
N LEU A 34 -4.10 -15.52 4.69
CA LEU A 34 -3.29 -16.25 3.72
C LEU A 34 -3.55 -15.72 2.31
N ALA A 35 -4.81 -15.46 1.96
CA ALA A 35 -5.17 -14.81 0.71
C ALA A 35 -4.53 -13.42 0.58
N LEU A 36 -4.53 -12.61 1.64
CA LEU A 36 -3.85 -11.31 1.64
C LEU A 36 -2.34 -11.46 1.43
N ALA A 37 -1.69 -12.39 2.12
CA ALA A 37 -0.26 -12.65 1.97
C ALA A 37 0.09 -13.10 0.54
N LEU A 38 -0.71 -14.01 -0.03
CA LEU A 38 -0.57 -14.44 -1.42
C LEU A 38 -0.79 -13.28 -2.39
N ALA A 39 -1.76 -12.41 -2.13
CA ALA A 39 -2.02 -11.23 -2.96
C ALA A 39 -0.85 -10.24 -2.95
N VAL A 40 -0.18 -10.04 -1.81
CA VAL A 40 1.06 -9.24 -1.72
C VAL A 40 2.12 -9.82 -2.64
N VAL A 41 2.41 -11.12 -2.50
CA VAL A 41 3.47 -11.80 -3.27
C VAL A 41 3.14 -11.81 -4.76
N ALA A 42 1.91 -12.18 -5.12
CA ALA A 42 1.47 -12.23 -6.51
C ALA A 42 1.55 -10.85 -7.18
N SER A 43 1.13 -9.78 -6.49
CA SER A 43 1.22 -8.41 -7.01
C SER A 43 2.65 -7.96 -7.23
N ALA A 44 3.56 -8.29 -6.29
CA ALA A 44 4.98 -7.96 -6.42
C ALA A 44 5.66 -8.74 -7.56
N LEU A 45 5.40 -10.05 -7.68
CA LEU A 45 5.93 -10.87 -8.77
C LEU A 45 5.41 -10.40 -10.12
N LEU A 46 4.12 -10.12 -10.23
CA LEU A 46 3.52 -9.60 -11.45
C LEU A 46 4.09 -8.23 -11.84
N ALA A 47 4.37 -7.36 -10.85
CA ALA A 47 5.06 -6.10 -11.08
C ALA A 47 6.43 -6.31 -11.73
N LEU A 48 7.22 -7.26 -11.23
CA LEU A 48 8.54 -7.57 -11.78
C LEU A 48 8.46 -8.13 -13.21
N VAL A 49 7.50 -9.01 -13.48
CA VAL A 49 7.26 -9.56 -14.83
C VAL A 49 6.89 -8.46 -15.82
N LEU A 50 6.09 -7.48 -15.39
CA LEU A 50 5.64 -6.37 -16.25
C LEU A 50 6.65 -5.23 -16.38
N GLN A 51 7.70 -5.20 -15.55
CA GLN A 51 8.69 -4.12 -15.53
C GLN A 51 9.32 -3.78 -16.90
N PRO A 52 9.74 -4.75 -17.74
CA PRO A 52 10.33 -4.43 -19.05
C PRO A 52 9.30 -3.96 -20.10
N SER A 53 8.06 -4.45 -20.04
CA SER A 53 7.06 -4.22 -21.10
C SER A 53 6.06 -3.11 -20.77
N ALA A 54 5.78 -2.88 -19.50
CA ALA A 54 4.76 -1.94 -19.03
C ALA A 54 5.21 -1.28 -17.70
N PRO A 55 6.20 -0.37 -17.73
CA PRO A 55 6.81 0.18 -16.52
C PRO A 55 5.83 0.94 -15.63
N ALA A 56 4.84 1.63 -16.21
CA ALA A 56 3.80 2.32 -15.44
C ALA A 56 2.90 1.34 -14.66
N SER A 57 2.47 0.25 -15.31
CA SER A 57 1.67 -0.80 -14.67
C SER A 57 2.46 -1.58 -13.62
N SER A 58 3.74 -1.85 -13.89
CA SER A 58 4.68 -2.42 -12.94
C SER A 58 4.79 -1.57 -11.66
N LEU A 59 4.97 -0.26 -11.81
CA LEU A 59 5.04 0.66 -10.68
C LEU A 59 3.72 0.69 -9.89
N ALA A 60 2.58 0.69 -10.57
CA ALA A 60 1.27 0.66 -9.92
C ALA A 60 1.03 -0.64 -9.13
N LEU A 61 1.42 -1.79 -9.68
CA LEU A 61 1.34 -3.09 -8.99
C LEU A 61 2.30 -3.19 -7.81
N MET A 62 3.52 -2.64 -7.95
CA MET A 62 4.48 -2.59 -6.86
C MET A 62 3.96 -1.71 -5.71
N TRP A 63 3.37 -0.55 -6.04
CA TRP A 63 2.70 0.28 -5.03
C TRP A 63 1.52 -0.43 -4.39
N PHE A 64 0.71 -1.15 -5.17
CA PHE A 64 -0.42 -1.91 -4.63
C PHE A 64 0.06 -3.02 -3.68
N ALA A 65 1.10 -3.77 -4.04
CA ALA A 65 1.74 -4.76 -3.18
C ALA A 65 2.23 -4.15 -1.86
N TRP A 66 2.83 -2.96 -1.91
CA TRP A 66 3.23 -2.19 -0.72
C TRP A 66 2.04 -1.87 0.19
N VAL A 67 0.94 -1.36 -0.34
CA VAL A 67 -0.26 -1.03 0.45
C VAL A 67 -0.83 -2.28 1.13
N LEU A 68 -0.89 -3.41 0.41
CA LEU A 68 -1.34 -4.69 0.97
C LEU A 68 -0.41 -5.17 2.10
N ALA A 69 0.90 -5.04 1.93
CA ALA A 69 1.89 -5.43 2.94
C ALA A 69 1.76 -4.58 4.22
N VAL A 70 1.59 -3.26 4.09
CA VAL A 70 1.33 -2.35 5.21
C VAL A 70 0.03 -2.73 5.93
N ALA A 71 -1.03 -3.03 5.19
CA ALA A 71 -2.30 -3.49 5.77
C ALA A 71 -2.15 -4.81 6.52
N MET A 72 -1.39 -5.76 5.98
CA MET A 72 -1.09 -7.04 6.62
C MET A 72 -0.26 -6.85 7.90
N MET A 73 0.75 -5.98 7.88
CA MET A 73 1.55 -5.65 9.07
C MET A 73 0.67 -5.02 10.16
N ALA A 74 -0.17 -4.06 9.80
CA ALA A 74 -1.09 -3.43 10.75
C ALA A 74 -2.10 -4.42 11.33
N LEU A 75 -2.63 -5.34 10.52
CA LEU A 75 -3.53 -6.40 10.98
C LEU A 75 -2.85 -7.29 12.01
N THR A 76 -1.59 -7.69 11.76
CA THR A 76 -0.80 -8.50 12.69
C THR A 76 -0.52 -7.75 13.99
N LEU A 77 -0.01 -6.51 13.90
CA LEU A 77 0.30 -5.70 15.08
C LEU A 77 -0.95 -5.42 15.94
N ARG A 78 -2.10 -5.10 15.34
CA ARG A 78 -3.35 -4.81 16.06
C ARG A 78 -3.93 -6.01 16.80
N ARG A 79 -3.44 -7.22 16.54
CA ARG A 79 -3.84 -8.44 17.27
C ARG A 79 -2.97 -8.72 18.48
N HIS A 80 -1.69 -8.35 18.42
CA HIS A 80 -0.77 -8.50 19.55
C HIS A 80 -0.80 -7.30 20.49
N VAL A 81 -1.20 -6.13 19.99
CA VAL A 81 -1.29 -4.89 20.77
C VAL A 81 -2.72 -4.66 21.27
N THR A 82 -2.91 -4.79 22.58
CA THR A 82 -4.21 -4.59 23.26
C THR A 82 -4.42 -3.15 23.74
N ALA A 83 -3.34 -2.42 24.06
CA ALA A 83 -3.42 -1.06 24.57
C ALA A 83 -3.96 -0.07 23.51
N PRO A 84 -4.85 0.88 23.88
CA PRO A 84 -5.56 1.73 22.93
C PRO A 84 -4.66 2.74 22.21
N ALA A 85 -3.70 3.34 22.91
CA ALA A 85 -2.78 4.33 22.33
C ALA A 85 -1.90 3.77 21.19
N PRO A 86 -1.15 2.67 21.37
CA PRO A 86 -0.35 2.10 20.29
C PRO A 86 -1.22 1.54 19.16
N ARG A 87 -2.43 1.06 19.47
CA ARG A 87 -3.39 0.60 18.45
C ARG A 87 -3.89 1.73 17.55
N ARG A 88 -4.07 2.93 18.10
CA ARG A 88 -4.35 4.16 17.33
C ARG A 88 -3.15 4.59 16.51
N ALA A 89 -1.95 4.53 17.08
CA ALA A 89 -0.71 4.85 16.36
C ALA A 89 -0.52 3.95 15.13
N ILE A 90 -0.73 2.64 15.24
CA ILE A 90 -0.66 1.70 14.11
C ILE A 90 -1.60 2.11 12.97
N ALA A 91 -2.83 2.53 13.30
CA ALA A 91 -3.79 2.96 12.28
C ALA A 91 -3.35 4.26 11.57
N ILE A 92 -2.87 5.25 12.33
CA ILE A 92 -2.40 6.53 11.76
C ILE A 92 -1.15 6.30 10.91
N LEU A 93 -0.16 5.56 11.44
CA LEU A 93 1.09 5.27 10.74
C LEU A 93 0.83 4.48 9.46
N GLY A 94 -0.10 3.53 9.46
CA GLY A 94 -0.45 2.79 8.25
C GLY A 94 -1.10 3.67 7.17
N LEU A 95 -1.95 4.62 7.53
CA LEU A 95 -2.50 5.61 6.59
C LEU A 95 -1.41 6.51 6.01
N CYS A 96 -0.48 6.98 6.85
CA CYS A 96 0.66 7.78 6.41
C CYS A 96 1.65 6.98 5.56
N ALA A 97 1.71 5.66 5.72
CA ALA A 97 2.65 4.80 5.02
C ALA A 97 2.23 4.51 3.55
N THR A 98 0.95 4.57 3.22
CA THR A 98 0.48 4.28 1.84
C THR A 98 0.99 5.26 0.77
N PRO A 99 1.17 6.57 1.02
CA PRO A 99 1.77 7.47 0.03
C PRO A 99 3.31 7.49 0.02
N LEU A 100 4.00 6.89 1.00
CA LEU A 100 5.47 6.99 1.13
C LEU A 100 6.28 6.64 -0.13
N PRO A 101 5.97 5.56 -0.89
CA PRO A 101 6.73 5.23 -2.09
C PRO A 101 6.74 6.34 -3.14
N TRP A 102 5.64 7.10 -3.23
CA TRP A 102 5.53 8.21 -4.18
C TRP A 102 6.37 9.41 -3.78
N PHE A 103 6.48 9.70 -2.48
CA PHE A 103 7.41 10.72 -1.99
C PHE A 103 8.86 10.32 -2.31
N GLY A 104 9.25 9.07 -2.05
CA GLY A 104 10.57 8.57 -2.42
C GLY A 104 10.85 8.67 -3.93
N LEU A 105 9.87 8.32 -4.77
CA LEU A 105 9.97 8.48 -6.23
C LEU A 105 10.14 9.94 -6.64
N ALA A 106 9.36 10.85 -6.06
CA ALA A 106 9.46 12.28 -6.34
C ALA A 106 10.82 12.84 -5.93
N THR A 107 11.29 12.50 -4.73
CA THR A 107 12.62 12.89 -4.25
C THR A 107 13.73 12.33 -5.15
N ALA A 108 13.64 11.06 -5.55
CA ALA A 108 14.62 10.46 -6.46
C ALA A 108 14.67 11.22 -7.80
N ARG A 109 13.51 11.56 -8.37
CA ARG A 109 13.44 12.34 -9.61
C ARG A 109 14.07 13.73 -9.47
N MET A 110 13.91 14.39 -8.33
CA MET A 110 14.52 15.69 -8.05
C MET A 110 16.04 15.63 -7.92
N MET A 111 16.60 14.50 -7.47
CA MET A 111 18.06 14.33 -7.33
C MET A 111 18.74 13.95 -8.65
N THR A 112 17.98 13.37 -9.59
CA THR A 112 18.48 12.96 -10.91
C THR A 112 18.17 13.97 -12.02
N SER A 113 17.43 15.04 -11.70
CA SER A 113 17.09 16.15 -12.59
C SER A 113 18.09 17.28 -12.42
#